data_AF-A0A958KQK7-F1
#
_entry.id   AF-A0A958KQK7-F1
#
_cell.length_a   1.000
_cell.length_b   1.000
_cell.length_c   1.000
_cell.angle_alpha   90.00
_cell.angle_beta   90.00
_cell.angle_gamma   90.00
#
_symmetry.space_group_name_H-M   'P 1'
#
loop_
_entity.id
_entity.type
_entity.pdbx_description
1 polymer ?
#
loop_
_entity_poly.entity_id
_entity_poly.type
_entity_poly.pdbx_seq_one_letter_code
_entity_poly.pdbx_strand_id
1 'polypeptide(L)'
;MRAAIPEDIRQSNDTKSYILSFFKDRTKNPNDIKSSFQKDLIKKRSQSQKILTKERQDFNNEEKKSRDAFFKEQKIERDSFSKSYAKDREKLKDHYNQQSAQKKEFLANQKDRRDDFSAKQQVVRKDLDAYFKDLRSSFDEEWKLYKDEYNNSREAKKKEKILLEKAARSNPKYLKNDLDKYSPEVQKLILELDEMHKKTGEDL
;
A
#
# COMPACT_ATOMS: atom_id res chain seq x y z
N MET A 1 21.01 16.25 1.77
CA MET A 1 21.38 14.90 2.29
C MET A 1 20.45 13.75 1.86
N ARG A 2 19.51 13.90 0.90
CA ARG A 2 18.65 12.79 0.42
C ARG A 2 19.18 12.03 -0.82
N ALA A 3 20.23 12.53 -1.46
CA ALA A 3 20.68 12.05 -2.77
C ALA A 3 21.54 10.75 -2.73
N ALA A 4 21.96 10.28 -1.55
CA ALA A 4 22.87 9.13 -1.41
C ALA A 4 22.21 7.84 -0.89
N ILE A 5 20.88 7.82 -0.72
CA ILE A 5 20.16 6.64 -0.21
C ILE A 5 19.74 5.76 -1.39
N PRO A 6 20.11 4.45 -1.40
CA PRO A 6 19.64 3.46 -2.37
C PRO A 6 18.12 3.44 -2.52
N GLU A 7 17.63 3.17 -3.73
CA GLU A 7 16.20 3.21 -4.06
C GLU A 7 15.37 2.24 -3.21
N ASP A 8 15.88 1.03 -2.97
CA ASP A 8 15.21 0.01 -2.15
C ASP A 8 14.99 0.48 -0.71
N ILE A 9 16.00 1.15 -0.14
CA ILE A 9 15.93 1.72 1.21
C ILE A 9 14.93 2.87 1.26
N ARG A 10 14.85 3.68 0.19
CA ARG A 10 13.87 4.76 0.08
C ARG A 10 12.45 4.21 0.06
N GLN A 11 12.19 3.19 -0.75
CA GLN A 11 10.88 2.55 -0.85
C GLN A 11 10.46 1.90 0.49
N SER A 12 11.39 1.23 1.17
CA SER A 12 11.13 0.68 2.50
C SER A 12 10.77 1.76 3.52
N ASN A 13 11.51 2.88 3.53
CA ASN A 13 11.24 4.01 4.41
C ASN A 13 9.89 4.68 4.11
N ASP A 14 9.54 4.86 2.84
CA ASP A 14 8.26 5.43 2.43
C ASP A 14 7.09 4.52 2.83
N THR A 15 7.26 3.21 2.67
CA THR A 15 6.28 2.20 3.09
C THR A 15 6.06 2.25 4.59
N LYS A 16 7.14 2.29 5.37
CA LYS A 16 7.06 2.41 6.83
C LYS A 16 6.43 3.72 7.27
N SER A 17 6.81 4.84 6.66
CA SER A 17 6.22 6.16 6.91
C SER A 17 4.72 6.18 6.62
N TYR A 18 4.30 5.55 5.52
CA TYR A 18 2.90 5.37 5.18
C TYR A 18 2.14 4.57 6.25
N ILE A 19 2.68 3.44 6.72
CA ILE A 19 2.08 2.64 7.81
C ILE A 19 1.97 3.47 9.09
N LEU A 20 3.08 4.09 9.53
CA LEU A 20 3.13 4.90 10.75
C LEU A 20 2.16 6.08 10.72
N SER A 21 1.79 6.57 9.53
CA SER A 21 0.80 7.63 9.40
C SER A 21 -0.58 7.28 9.97
N PHE A 22 -0.95 6.00 9.98
CA PHE A 22 -2.21 5.51 10.55
C PHE A 22 -2.23 5.53 12.07
N PHE A 23 -1.06 5.49 12.72
CA PHE A 23 -0.90 5.38 14.17
C PHE A 23 -0.53 6.71 14.86
N LYS A 24 -0.45 7.81 14.10
CA LYS A 24 -0.10 9.15 14.64
C LYS A 24 -1.04 9.60 15.76
N ASP A 25 -2.31 9.27 15.66
CA ASP A 25 -3.31 9.60 16.67
C ASP A 25 -3.51 8.42 17.63
N ARG A 26 -2.90 8.53 18.82
CA ARG A 26 -2.93 7.52 19.89
C ARG A 26 -4.28 7.40 20.60
N THR A 27 -5.25 8.25 20.27
CA THR A 27 -6.59 8.23 20.89
C THR A 27 -7.57 7.34 20.14
N LYS A 28 -7.28 7.02 18.87
CA LYS A 28 -8.18 6.27 18.01
C LYS A 28 -8.31 4.82 18.45
N ASN A 29 -9.52 4.27 18.32
CA ASN A 29 -9.74 2.85 18.54
C ASN A 29 -8.93 2.03 17.52
N PRO A 30 -8.18 1.00 17.94
CA PRO A 30 -7.43 0.13 17.03
C PRO A 30 -8.26 -0.43 15.87
N ASN A 31 -9.57 -0.67 16.08
CA ASN A 31 -10.45 -1.17 15.03
C ASN A 31 -10.72 -0.14 13.93
N ASP A 32 -10.81 1.14 14.29
CA ASP A 32 -11.02 2.23 13.31
C ASP A 32 -9.78 2.42 12.45
N ILE A 33 -8.59 2.35 13.07
CA ILE A 33 -7.31 2.40 12.36
C ILE A 33 -7.23 1.24 11.36
N LYS A 34 -7.54 0.01 11.80
CA LYS A 34 -7.56 -1.17 10.93
C LYS A 34 -8.54 -1.02 9.77
N SER A 35 -9.76 -0.54 10.04
CA SER A 35 -10.77 -0.31 9.00
C SER A 35 -10.30 0.74 7.97
N SER A 36 -9.69 1.83 8.43
CA SER A 36 -9.14 2.88 7.56
C SER A 36 -8.02 2.34 6.66
N PHE A 37 -7.09 1.58 7.22
CA PHE A 37 -6.02 0.93 6.46
C PHE A 37 -6.57 -0.03 5.41
N GLN A 38 -7.53 -0.90 5.78
CA GLN A 38 -8.12 -1.84 4.82
C GLN A 38 -8.82 -1.12 3.66
N LYS A 39 -9.54 -0.02 3.93
CA LYS A 39 -10.15 0.80 2.87
C LYS A 39 -9.11 1.37 1.91
N ASP A 40 -8.01 1.92 2.44
CA ASP A 40 -6.97 2.50 1.59
C ASP A 40 -6.19 1.43 0.82
N LEU A 41 -5.94 0.27 1.43
CA LEU A 41 -5.34 -0.89 0.79
C LEU A 41 -6.18 -1.38 -0.41
N ILE A 42 -7.50 -1.50 -0.22
CA ILE A 42 -8.44 -1.87 -1.31
C ILE A 42 -8.38 -0.83 -2.43
N LYS A 43 -8.37 0.46 -2.09
CA LYS A 43 -8.31 1.55 -3.07
C LYS A 43 -7.02 1.48 -3.89
N LYS A 44 -5.86 1.33 -3.23
CA LYS A 44 -4.56 1.19 -3.90
C LYS A 44 -4.53 -0.04 -4.81
N ARG A 45 -4.99 -1.20 -4.33
CA ARG A 45 -5.08 -2.43 -5.13
C ARG A 45 -5.97 -2.25 -6.37
N SER A 46 -7.13 -1.61 -6.20
CA SER A 46 -8.03 -1.29 -7.31
C SER A 46 -7.38 -0.36 -8.34
N GLN A 47 -6.66 0.67 -7.89
CA GLN A 47 -5.93 1.58 -8.78
C GLN A 47 -4.84 0.85 -9.57
N SER A 48 -4.02 0.02 -8.91
CA SER A 48 -3.01 -0.80 -9.59
C SER A 48 -3.65 -1.73 -10.63
N GLN A 49 -4.76 -2.38 -10.29
CA GLN A 49 -5.46 -3.26 -11.22
C GLN A 49 -6.02 -2.51 -12.44
N LYS A 50 -6.50 -1.27 -12.25
CA LYS A 50 -6.94 -0.41 -13.37
C LYS A 50 -5.79 -0.06 -14.30
N ILE A 51 -4.61 0.26 -13.75
CA ILE A 51 -3.41 0.55 -14.55
C ILE A 51 -3.03 -0.66 -15.40
N LEU A 52 -2.92 -1.85 -14.80
CA LEU A 52 -2.60 -3.09 -15.54
C LEU A 52 -3.62 -3.40 -16.63
N THR A 53 -4.91 -3.16 -16.34
CA THR A 53 -5.98 -3.36 -17.31
C THR A 53 -5.84 -2.40 -18.49
N LYS A 54 -5.53 -1.13 -18.21
CA LYS A 54 -5.30 -0.12 -19.23
C LYS A 54 -4.07 -0.45 -20.08
N GLU A 55 -2.95 -0.81 -19.47
CA GLU A 55 -1.74 -1.22 -20.20
C GLU A 55 -2.02 -2.37 -21.17
N ARG A 56 -2.80 -3.37 -20.75
CA ARG A 56 -3.23 -4.47 -21.62
C ARG A 56 -4.11 -3.99 -22.77
N GLN A 57 -5.04 -3.07 -22.51
CA GLN A 57 -5.88 -2.51 -23.57
C GLN A 57 -5.05 -1.71 -24.58
N ASP A 58 -4.14 -0.88 -24.10
CA ASP A 58 -3.24 -0.08 -24.93
C ASP A 58 -2.36 -0.98 -25.80
N PHE A 59 -1.76 -2.03 -25.22
CA PHE A 59 -1.01 -3.05 -25.96
C PHE A 59 -1.85 -3.71 -27.07
N ASN A 60 -3.06 -4.19 -26.75
CA ASN A 60 -3.93 -4.84 -27.74
C ASN A 60 -4.32 -3.88 -28.87
N ASN A 61 -4.55 -2.60 -28.55
CA ASN A 61 -4.87 -1.58 -29.53
C ASN A 61 -3.68 -1.30 -30.46
N GLU A 62 -2.47 -1.23 -29.92
CA GLU A 62 -1.25 -1.08 -30.70
C GLU A 62 -0.96 -2.30 -31.58
N GLU A 63 -1.10 -3.52 -31.05
CA GLU A 63 -0.95 -4.78 -31.79
C GLU A 63 -1.89 -4.81 -33.00
N LYS A 64 -3.16 -4.46 -32.78
CA LYS A 64 -4.17 -4.36 -33.83
C LYS A 64 -3.81 -3.31 -34.89
N LYS A 65 -3.45 -2.09 -34.46
CA LYS A 65 -3.05 -1.01 -35.38
C LYS A 65 -1.83 -1.41 -36.22
N SER A 66 -0.81 -2.00 -35.60
CA SER A 66 0.40 -2.48 -36.28
C SER A 66 0.07 -3.54 -37.32
N ARG A 67 -0.80 -4.50 -36.98
CA ARG A 67 -1.24 -5.55 -37.89
C ARG A 67 -2.04 -5.01 -39.07
N ASP A 68 -2.98 -4.12 -38.81
CA ASP A 68 -3.81 -3.52 -39.85
C ASP A 68 -2.97 -2.66 -40.81
N ALA A 69 -1.99 -1.91 -40.28
CA ALA A 69 -1.04 -1.13 -41.07
C ALA A 69 -0.18 -2.04 -41.97
N PHE A 70 0.40 -3.10 -41.41
CA PHE A 70 1.24 -4.06 -42.15
C PHE A 70 0.47 -4.71 -43.31
N PHE A 71 -0.74 -5.21 -43.07
CA PHE A 71 -1.53 -5.85 -44.13
C PHE A 71 -2.02 -4.87 -45.19
N LYS A 72 -2.29 -3.62 -44.81
CA LYS A 72 -2.63 -2.56 -45.76
C LYS A 72 -1.44 -2.25 -46.68
N GLU A 73 -0.25 -2.11 -46.11
CA GLU A 73 0.99 -1.87 -46.87
C GLU A 73 1.31 -3.03 -47.82
N GLN A 74 1.28 -4.27 -47.32
CA GLN A 74 1.45 -5.48 -48.14
C GLN A 74 0.46 -5.56 -49.32
N LYS A 75 -0.79 -5.14 -49.10
CA LYS A 75 -1.80 -5.09 -50.17
C LYS A 75 -1.44 -4.04 -51.21
N ILE A 76 -1.07 -2.84 -50.79
CA ILE A 76 -0.68 -1.74 -51.69
C ILE A 76 0.53 -2.15 -52.52
N GLU A 77 1.55 -2.72 -51.88
CA GLU A 77 2.77 -3.21 -52.53
C GLU A 77 2.48 -4.31 -53.54
N ARG A 78 1.69 -5.31 -53.15
CA ARG A 78 1.27 -6.40 -54.06
C ARG A 78 0.55 -5.85 -55.29
N ASP A 79 -0.42 -4.98 -55.07
CA ASP A 79 -1.29 -4.47 -56.13
C ASP A 79 -0.50 -3.52 -57.08
N SER A 80 0.48 -2.76 -56.58
CA SER A 80 1.36 -1.91 -57.39
C SER A 80 2.40 -2.73 -58.18
N PHE A 81 3.01 -3.73 -57.54
CA PHE A 81 3.97 -4.63 -58.17
C PHE A 81 3.32 -5.45 -59.28
N SER A 82 2.14 -6.03 -59.01
CA SER A 82 1.41 -6.85 -59.98
C SER A 82 1.00 -6.06 -61.22
N LYS A 83 0.64 -4.78 -61.08
CA LYS A 83 0.34 -3.89 -62.22
C LYS A 83 1.57 -3.61 -63.08
N SER A 84 2.74 -3.46 -62.44
CA SER A 84 3.97 -3.04 -63.10
C SER A 84 4.70 -4.20 -63.79
N TYR A 85 4.60 -5.42 -63.22
CA TYR A 85 5.34 -6.60 -63.67
C TYR A 85 4.44 -7.76 -64.11
N ALA A 86 3.19 -7.48 -64.51
CA ALA A 86 2.17 -8.49 -64.85
C ALA A 86 2.63 -9.56 -65.85
N LYS A 87 3.56 -9.23 -66.76
CA LYS A 87 4.05 -10.12 -67.82
C LYS A 87 5.32 -10.91 -67.43
N ASP A 88 5.97 -10.57 -66.32
CA ASP A 88 7.24 -11.16 -65.90
C ASP A 88 6.99 -12.21 -64.78
N ARG A 89 6.88 -13.48 -65.18
CA ARG A 89 6.50 -14.58 -64.27
C ARG A 89 7.53 -14.86 -63.19
N GLU A 90 8.83 -14.76 -63.49
CA GLU A 90 9.90 -15.00 -62.52
C GLU A 90 9.90 -13.91 -61.44
N LYS A 91 9.82 -12.63 -61.83
CA LYS A 91 9.72 -11.53 -60.86
C LYS A 91 8.48 -11.60 -59.99
N LEU A 92 7.34 -12.00 -60.54
CA LEU A 92 6.12 -12.23 -59.77
C LEU A 92 6.33 -13.32 -58.71
N LYS A 93 6.90 -14.46 -59.09
CA LYS A 93 7.18 -15.58 -58.18
C LYS A 93 8.09 -15.15 -57.04
N ASP A 94 9.19 -14.46 -57.34
CA ASP A 94 10.13 -13.99 -56.32
C ASP A 94 9.49 -12.99 -55.36
N HIS A 95 8.70 -12.05 -55.88
CA HIS A 95 7.98 -11.08 -55.07
C HIS A 95 6.98 -11.74 -54.10
N TYR A 96 6.20 -12.73 -54.57
CA TYR A 96 5.27 -13.46 -53.70
C TYR A 96 6.00 -14.29 -52.64
N ASN A 97 7.16 -14.86 -52.96
CA ASN A 97 8.00 -15.56 -51.99
C ASN A 97 8.53 -14.60 -50.91
N GLN A 98 9.00 -13.40 -51.31
CA GLN A 98 9.45 -12.36 -50.39
C GLN A 98 8.31 -11.87 -49.47
N GLN A 99 7.13 -11.58 -50.02
CA GLN A 99 5.97 -11.22 -49.21
C GLN A 99 5.58 -12.32 -48.22
N SER A 100 5.68 -13.59 -48.61
CA SER A 100 5.41 -14.72 -47.73
C SER A 100 6.41 -14.79 -46.59
N ALA A 101 7.71 -14.58 -46.88
CA ALA A 101 8.76 -14.52 -45.87
C ALA A 101 8.53 -13.36 -44.88
N GLN A 102 8.27 -12.16 -45.38
CA GLN A 102 7.97 -10.98 -44.56
C GLN A 102 6.75 -11.19 -43.66
N LYS A 103 5.68 -11.81 -44.17
CA LYS A 103 4.50 -12.15 -43.36
C LYS A 103 4.84 -13.12 -42.24
N LYS A 104 5.65 -14.16 -42.51
CA LYS A 104 6.07 -15.12 -41.49
C LYS A 104 6.90 -14.44 -40.40
N GLU A 105 7.85 -13.61 -40.80
CA GLU A 105 8.70 -12.85 -39.87
C GLU A 105 7.89 -11.88 -39.01
N PHE A 106 6.98 -11.11 -39.63
CA PHE A 106 6.10 -10.21 -38.91
C PHE A 106 5.24 -10.93 -37.86
N LEU A 107 4.66 -12.09 -38.22
CA LEU A 107 3.84 -12.88 -37.31
C LEU A 107 4.67 -13.51 -36.18
N ALA A 108 5.90 -13.96 -36.46
CA ALA A 108 6.81 -14.43 -35.43
C ALA A 108 7.14 -13.31 -34.43
N ASN A 109 7.53 -12.14 -34.93
CA ASN A 109 7.82 -10.96 -34.10
C ASN A 109 6.60 -10.51 -33.27
N GLN A 110 5.38 -10.56 -33.83
CA GLN A 110 4.17 -10.27 -33.07
C GLN A 110 3.95 -11.26 -31.92
N LYS A 111 4.18 -12.55 -32.18
CA LYS A 111 4.08 -13.59 -31.15
C LYS A 111 5.09 -13.34 -30.03
N ASP A 112 6.35 -13.11 -30.36
CA ASP A 112 7.41 -12.89 -29.38
C ASP A 112 7.11 -11.64 -28.52
N ARG A 113 6.69 -10.53 -29.15
CA ARG A 113 6.27 -9.32 -28.43
C ARG A 113 5.12 -9.56 -27.47
N ARG A 114 4.17 -10.42 -27.82
CA ARG A 114 3.02 -10.77 -26.99
C ARG A 114 3.42 -11.67 -25.83
N ASP A 115 4.32 -12.61 -26.06
CA ASP A 115 4.85 -13.51 -25.03
C ASP A 115 5.67 -12.69 -24.02
N ASP A 116 6.53 -11.79 -24.48
CA ASP A 116 7.27 -10.83 -23.65
C ASP A 116 6.36 -9.93 -22.82
N PHE A 117 5.33 -9.36 -23.45
CA PHE A 117 4.36 -8.52 -22.74
C PHE A 117 3.62 -9.31 -21.65
N SER A 118 3.20 -10.54 -21.96
CA SER A 118 2.51 -11.42 -21.02
C SER A 118 3.40 -11.80 -19.83
N ALA A 119 4.67 -12.11 -20.10
CA ALA A 119 5.66 -12.40 -19.07
C ALA A 119 5.87 -11.20 -18.14
N LYS A 120 6.06 -9.99 -18.71
CA LYS A 120 6.19 -8.74 -17.94
C LYS A 120 4.96 -8.48 -17.07
N GLN A 121 3.76 -8.61 -17.62
CA GLN A 121 2.52 -8.43 -16.86
C GLN A 121 2.39 -9.44 -15.71
N GLN A 122 2.83 -10.68 -15.91
CA GLN A 122 2.81 -11.69 -14.86
C GLN A 122 3.78 -11.35 -13.73
N VAL A 123 5.00 -10.89 -14.05
CA VAL A 123 5.99 -10.44 -13.06
C VAL A 123 5.43 -9.27 -12.25
N VAL A 124 4.94 -8.22 -12.93
CA VAL A 124 4.38 -7.04 -12.26
C VAL A 124 3.22 -7.42 -11.33
N ARG A 125 2.34 -8.36 -11.73
CA ARG A 125 1.26 -8.86 -10.86
C ARG A 125 1.80 -9.54 -9.61
N LYS A 126 2.80 -10.42 -9.76
CA LYS A 126 3.44 -11.11 -8.63
C LYS A 126 4.07 -10.10 -7.68
N ASP A 127 4.79 -9.12 -8.21
CA ASP A 127 5.47 -8.09 -7.42
C ASP A 127 4.46 -7.22 -6.66
N LEU A 128 3.34 -6.84 -7.30
CA LEU A 128 2.26 -6.10 -6.65
C LEU A 128 1.60 -6.92 -5.54
N ASP A 129 1.29 -8.19 -5.78
CA ASP A 129 0.70 -9.06 -4.75
C ASP A 129 1.67 -9.28 -3.59
N ALA A 130 2.96 -9.44 -3.85
CA ALA A 130 4.01 -9.53 -2.83
C ALA A 130 4.09 -8.24 -2.01
N TYR A 131 4.11 -7.08 -2.68
CA TYR A 131 4.09 -5.77 -2.02
C TYR A 131 2.88 -5.59 -1.11
N PHE A 132 1.66 -5.91 -1.57
CA PHE A 132 0.47 -5.79 -0.73
C PHE A 132 0.46 -6.77 0.45
N LYS A 133 1.05 -7.95 0.29
CA LYS A 133 1.22 -8.92 1.37
C LYS A 133 2.19 -8.39 2.42
N ASP A 134 3.33 -7.85 2.01
CA ASP A 134 4.34 -7.28 2.89
C ASP A 134 3.82 -6.04 3.63
N LEU A 135 3.16 -5.13 2.91
CA LEU A 135 2.49 -3.96 3.47
C LEU A 135 1.47 -4.34 4.54
N ARG A 136 0.70 -5.40 4.32
CA ARG A 136 -0.26 -5.91 5.30
C ARG A 136 0.42 -6.52 6.51
N SER A 137 1.47 -7.31 6.32
CA SER A 137 2.25 -7.91 7.43
C SER A 137 2.84 -6.82 8.31
N SER A 138 3.51 -5.85 7.70
CA SER A 138 4.11 -4.70 8.39
C SER A 138 3.07 -3.88 9.15
N PHE A 139 1.90 -3.65 8.56
CA PHE A 139 0.79 -3.00 9.26
C PHE A 139 0.28 -3.82 10.44
N ASP A 140 0.09 -5.12 10.27
CA ASP A 140 -0.43 -6.00 11.32
C ASP A 140 0.53 -6.10 12.52
N GLU A 141 1.84 -5.99 12.30
CA GLU A 141 2.87 -5.89 13.36
C GLU A 141 2.72 -4.59 14.17
N GLU A 142 2.74 -3.44 13.50
CA GLU A 142 2.58 -2.13 14.15
C GLU A 142 1.21 -2.00 14.84
N TRP A 143 0.17 -2.59 14.25
CA TRP A 143 -1.17 -2.60 14.81
C TRP A 143 -1.26 -3.38 16.12
N LYS A 144 -0.53 -4.51 16.25
CA LYS A 144 -0.48 -5.26 17.51
C LYS A 144 0.15 -4.42 18.62
N LEU A 145 1.30 -3.81 18.34
CA LEU A 145 1.99 -2.93 19.28
C LEU A 145 1.08 -1.77 19.74
N TYR A 146 0.46 -1.09 18.78
CA TYR A 146 -0.48 0.00 19.07
C TYR A 146 -1.67 -0.48 19.93
N LYS A 147 -2.25 -1.63 19.60
CA LYS A 147 -3.40 -2.18 20.32
C LYS A 147 -3.05 -2.49 21.78
N ASP A 148 -1.87 -3.05 22.01
CA ASP A 148 -1.40 -3.37 23.36
C ASP A 148 -1.17 -2.09 24.18
N GLU A 149 -0.49 -1.09 23.60
CA GLU A 149 -0.32 0.23 24.22
C GLU A 149 -1.65 0.92 24.53
N TYR A 150 -2.61 0.89 23.59
CA TYR A 150 -3.93 1.47 23.75
C TYR A 150 -4.70 0.82 24.90
N ASN A 151 -4.68 -0.51 24.99
CA ASN A 151 -5.34 -1.24 26.07
C ASN A 151 -4.67 -0.95 27.42
N ASN A 152 -3.34 -0.96 27.48
CA ASN A 152 -2.58 -0.66 28.70
C ASN A 152 -2.87 0.75 29.21
N SER A 153 -2.87 1.76 28.33
CA SER A 153 -3.22 3.14 28.67
C SER A 153 -4.67 3.26 29.19
N ARG A 154 -5.61 2.55 28.56
CA ARG A 154 -7.01 2.55 28.98
C ARG A 154 -7.20 1.88 30.34
N GLU A 155 -6.54 0.75 30.58
CA GLU A 155 -6.58 0.07 31.88
C GLU A 155 -5.89 0.89 32.97
N ALA A 156 -4.77 1.56 32.68
CA ALA A 156 -4.10 2.47 33.61
C ALA A 156 -5.03 3.62 34.02
N LYS A 157 -5.68 4.28 33.06
CA LYS A 157 -6.65 5.37 33.34
C LYS A 157 -7.86 4.88 34.15
N LYS A 158 -8.35 3.67 33.89
CA LYS A 158 -9.43 3.07 34.69
C LYS A 158 -8.98 2.84 36.13
N LYS A 159 -7.79 2.25 36.33
CA LYS A 159 -7.22 1.99 37.65
C LYS A 159 -7.00 3.30 38.41
N GLU A 160 -6.43 4.31 37.77
CA GLU A 160 -6.24 5.64 38.31
C GLU A 160 -7.57 6.27 38.73
N LYS A 161 -8.59 6.24 37.87
CA LYS A 161 -9.92 6.75 38.21
C LYS A 161 -10.53 6.03 39.42
N ILE A 162 -10.43 4.71 39.47
CA ILE A 162 -10.93 3.91 40.61
C ILE A 162 -10.16 4.26 41.89
N LEU A 163 -8.85 4.41 41.81
CA LEU A 163 -8.01 4.80 42.95
C LEU A 163 -8.35 6.20 43.45
N LEU A 164 -8.57 7.15 42.53
CA LEU A 164 -8.94 8.52 42.86
C LEU A 164 -10.35 8.59 43.48
N GLU A 165 -11.29 7.79 42.98
CA GLU A 165 -12.63 7.66 43.58
C GLU A 165 -12.60 6.98 44.95
N LYS A 166 -11.75 5.97 45.15
CA LYS A 166 -11.51 5.37 46.47
C LYS A 166 -10.89 6.39 47.43
N ALA A 167 -9.88 7.14 46.97
CA ALA A 167 -9.22 8.16 47.75
C ALA A 167 -10.20 9.25 48.21
N ALA A 168 -11.06 9.73 47.30
CA ALA A 168 -12.09 10.71 47.61
C ALA A 168 -13.17 10.20 48.60
N ARG A 169 -13.40 8.88 48.66
CA ARG A 169 -14.35 8.25 49.60
C ARG A 169 -13.71 7.85 50.93
N SER A 170 -12.39 7.68 50.98
CA SER A 170 -11.65 7.27 52.18
C SER A 170 -11.16 8.47 52.99
N ASN A 171 -11.24 8.40 54.31
CA ASN A 171 -10.74 9.43 55.21
C ASN A 171 -9.22 9.66 54.97
N PRO A 172 -8.75 10.90 54.70
CA PRO A 172 -7.37 11.22 54.26
C PRO A 172 -6.26 10.66 55.17
N LYS A 173 -6.58 10.40 56.44
CA LYS A 173 -5.67 9.74 57.41
C LYS A 173 -5.12 8.38 56.93
N TYR A 174 -5.84 7.65 56.08
CA TYR A 174 -5.46 6.29 55.63
C TYR A 174 -4.71 6.25 54.29
N LEU A 175 -4.69 7.33 53.52
CA LEU A 175 -4.06 7.40 52.19
C LEU A 175 -2.54 7.57 52.24
N LYS A 176 -2.01 8.08 53.37
CA LYS A 176 -0.58 8.33 53.57
C LYS A 176 0.29 7.08 53.58
N ASN A 177 -0.27 5.94 54.00
CA ASN A 177 0.50 4.70 54.17
C ASN A 177 0.81 4.00 52.82
N ASP A 178 0.15 4.40 51.74
CA ASP A 178 0.29 3.79 50.40
C ASP A 178 0.72 4.79 49.32
N LEU A 179 1.27 5.96 49.72
CA LEU A 179 1.57 7.09 48.82
C LEU A 179 2.43 6.67 47.61
N ASP A 180 3.38 5.77 47.82
CA ASP A 180 4.35 5.30 46.83
C ASP A 180 3.70 4.47 45.69
N LYS A 181 2.46 4.02 45.87
CA LYS A 181 1.71 3.23 44.87
C LYS A 181 0.96 4.11 43.86
N TYR A 182 0.92 5.42 44.07
CA TYR A 182 0.17 6.37 43.23
C TYR A 182 1.08 7.08 42.22
N SER A 183 0.52 7.56 41.10
CA SER A 183 1.28 8.40 40.15
C SER A 183 1.72 9.71 40.81
N PRO A 184 2.78 10.38 40.31
CA PRO A 184 3.24 11.65 40.87
C PRO A 184 2.14 12.73 40.93
N GLU A 185 1.24 12.79 39.94
CA GLU A 185 0.12 13.74 39.98
C GLU A 185 -0.87 13.41 41.10
N VAL A 186 -1.17 12.12 41.31
CA VAL A 186 -2.10 11.67 42.35
C VAL A 186 -1.49 11.84 43.75
N GLN A 187 -0.19 11.59 43.90
CA GLN A 187 0.55 11.86 45.15
C GLN A 187 0.44 13.34 45.55
N LYS A 188 0.63 14.24 44.60
CA LYS A 188 0.52 15.69 44.83
C LYS A 188 -0.88 16.09 45.30
N LEU A 189 -1.91 15.51 44.68
CA LEU A 189 -3.32 15.77 45.02
C LEU A 189 -3.70 15.24 46.41
N ILE A 190 -3.18 14.06 46.80
CA ILE A 190 -3.36 13.50 48.14
C ILE A 190 -2.71 14.40 49.20
N LEU A 191 -1.52 14.95 48.92
CA LEU A 191 -0.82 15.87 49.81
C LEU A 191 -1.55 17.22 49.94
N GLU A 192 -2.07 17.78 48.85
CA GLU A 192 -2.88 19.00 48.87
C GLU A 192 -4.18 18.80 49.69
N LEU A 193 -4.83 17.65 49.58
CA LEU A 193 -6.02 17.31 50.38
C LEU A 193 -5.70 17.18 51.88
N ASP A 194 -4.57 16.56 52.26
CA ASP A 194 -4.11 16.48 53.66
C ASP A 194 -3.82 17.86 54.24
N GLU A 195 -3.19 18.75 53.46
CA GLU A 195 -2.96 20.13 53.88
C GLU A 195 -4.26 20.92 54.06
N MET A 196 -5.25 20.72 53.19
CA MET A 196 -6.56 21.36 53.36
C MET A 196 -7.27 20.87 54.61
N HIS A 197 -7.27 19.55 54.87
CA HIS A 197 -7.86 18.97 56.09
C HIS A 197 -7.20 19.47 57.38
N LYS A 198 -5.87 19.63 57.38
CA LYS A 198 -5.15 20.21 58.52
C LYS A 198 -5.47 21.68 58.76
N LYS A 199 -5.78 22.43 57.70
CA LYS A 199 -6.18 23.84 57.80
C LYS A 199 -7.62 24.02 58.27
N THR A 200 -8.51 23.06 58.04
CA THR A 200 -9.93 23.15 58.43
C THR A 200 -10.23 22.65 59.84
N GLY A 201 -9.30 21.98 60.52
CA GLY A 201 -9.36 21.78 61.98
C GLY A 201 -10.54 20.95 62.51
N GLU A 202 -11.13 20.07 61.71
CA GLU A 202 -12.10 19.08 62.21
C GLU A 202 -11.36 17.83 62.70
N ASP A 203 -10.88 17.89 63.95
CA ASP A 203 -10.67 16.70 64.76
C ASP A 203 -12.05 16.21 65.24
N LEU A 204 -12.52 15.10 64.64
CA LEU A 204 -13.50 14.19 65.26
C LEU A 204 -12.76 13.11 66.05
#